data_AF-A0A956CGD6-F1
#
_entry.id   AF-A0A956CGD6-F1
#
_cell.length_a   1.000
_cell.length_b   1.000
_cell.length_c   1.000
_cell.angle_alpha   90.00
_cell.angle_beta   90.00
_cell.angle_gamma   90.00
#
_symmetry.space_group_name_H-M   'P 1'
#
loop_
_entity.id
_entity.type
_entity.pdbx_description
1 polymer ?
#
loop_
_entity_poly.entity_id
_entity_poly.type
_entity_poly.pdbx_seq_one_letter_code
_entity_poly.pdbx_strand_id
1 'polypeptide(L)'
;MGRKRFLELDEEQRALHDSWDDIARVVFLVSLTSCVIWALCAGLKKAMHLMVDGLLEFVASHGPWLGPLALLGTLVGGGLIRGVLNRWPSWRDAAGDGIDLALGNYHSTYHDDVDDPSPRFRLPAFGLALRKLLATLLTLGTGGSGGLEGPVVLIGESTGAGVARVMASRSEHELRTYQIAGIAAAVASLLNAPFASALFATEIAYGDRVIYRKLAYALLAGTIAYVLNNRVLGYTPVFVAPEHAHTYTLTEYGVTALVAIAVSAPLALGFGLAMKSTRKLVGKVHPVARGAVGGLGTGIVALALYFAVGMDTRHVLGMGEHTLKELLSAHPPADLGAWWFLLLAVLGRTLTTGLTIQSGGSAGLLIPSMFLGGVSGAATCRLLQLVGPFAQLDVALFVVVGIASALVAMVGVPLAAIALVLEIFGTPYGPPAILACGVTYVLTLRLTVYEGQRMSPDPTGDEIGAWEPATEPNANADVRSEQTGSLSETSKSSDQENPPS
;
A
#
# COMPACT_ATOMS: atom_id res chain seq x y z
N MET A 1 1.13 -45.23 -3.07
CA MET A 1 1.68 -44.73 -1.79
C MET A 1 2.38 -43.36 -1.89
N GLY A 2 2.98 -42.97 -3.03
CA GLY A 2 3.71 -41.68 -3.14
C GLY A 2 2.87 -40.39 -3.16
N ARG A 3 1.67 -40.41 -3.76
CA ARG A 3 0.85 -39.19 -3.95
C ARG A 3 0.27 -38.60 -2.66
N LYS A 4 -0.06 -39.46 -1.66
CA LYS A 4 -0.51 -39.01 -0.33
C LYS A 4 0.64 -38.37 0.46
N ARG A 5 1.84 -38.96 0.39
CA ARG A 5 3.05 -38.47 1.06
C ARG A 5 3.58 -37.15 0.48
N PHE A 6 3.27 -36.86 -0.79
CA PHE A 6 3.63 -35.59 -1.45
C PHE A 6 2.73 -34.42 -1.04
N LEU A 7 1.45 -34.70 -0.74
CA LEU A 7 0.51 -33.69 -0.24
C LEU A 7 0.79 -33.31 1.23
N GLU A 8 1.45 -34.20 1.99
CA GLU A 8 1.90 -33.94 3.36
C GLU A 8 3.16 -33.06 3.45
N LEU A 9 3.84 -32.82 2.32
CA LEU A 9 5.01 -31.94 2.26
C LEU A 9 4.57 -30.47 2.33
N ASP A 10 5.35 -29.65 3.04
CA ASP A 10 5.17 -28.20 3.02
C ASP A 10 5.46 -27.61 1.63
N GLU A 11 5.07 -26.35 1.43
CA GLU A 11 5.20 -25.66 0.14
C GLU A 11 6.66 -25.56 -0.36
N GLU A 12 7.65 -25.56 0.54
CA GLU A 12 9.08 -25.53 0.19
C GLU A 12 9.60 -26.93 -0.18
N GLN A 13 9.14 -27.97 0.50
CA GLN A 13 9.51 -29.36 0.26
C GLN A 13 8.96 -29.89 -1.07
N ARG A 14 7.76 -29.50 -1.47
CA ARG A 14 7.22 -29.85 -2.80
C ARG A 14 8.06 -29.24 -3.93
N ALA A 15 8.62 -28.05 -3.72
CA ALA A 15 9.41 -27.35 -4.73
C ALA A 15 10.73 -28.04 -5.09
N LEU A 16 11.30 -28.85 -4.19
CA LEU A 16 12.52 -29.63 -4.45
C LEU A 16 12.31 -30.77 -5.48
N HIS A 17 11.06 -31.02 -5.87
CA HIS A 17 10.68 -32.10 -6.78
C HIS A 17 10.23 -31.62 -8.17
N ASP A 18 10.29 -30.32 -8.46
CA ASP A 18 9.92 -29.78 -9.78
C ASP A 18 10.96 -30.15 -10.85
N SER A 19 10.49 -30.41 -12.06
CA SER A 19 11.38 -30.69 -13.19
C SER A 19 12.10 -29.41 -13.66
N TRP A 20 13.30 -29.56 -14.25
CA TRP A 20 14.02 -28.42 -14.85
C TRP A 20 13.21 -27.73 -15.96
N ASP A 21 12.39 -28.49 -16.69
CA ASP A 21 11.51 -27.96 -17.74
C ASP A 21 10.44 -27.06 -17.14
N ASP A 22 9.85 -27.44 -16.00
CA ASP A 22 8.87 -26.61 -15.29
C ASP A 22 9.52 -25.33 -14.76
N ILE A 23 10.72 -25.42 -14.17
CA ILE A 23 11.46 -24.25 -13.70
C ILE A 23 11.77 -23.29 -14.87
N ALA A 24 12.31 -23.81 -15.98
CA ALA A 24 12.63 -23.01 -17.15
C ALA A 24 11.38 -22.33 -17.73
N ARG A 25 10.25 -23.04 -17.76
CA ARG A 25 8.96 -22.50 -18.20
C ARG A 25 8.50 -21.36 -17.29
N VAL A 26 8.50 -21.54 -15.97
CA VAL A 26 8.08 -20.50 -15.02
C VAL A 26 8.98 -19.27 -15.12
N VAL A 27 10.30 -19.46 -15.21
CA VAL A 27 11.28 -18.35 -15.40
C VAL A 27 10.98 -17.56 -16.67
N PHE A 28 10.75 -18.26 -17.79
CA PHE A 28 10.44 -17.61 -19.07
C PHE A 28 9.12 -16.82 -19.00
N LEU A 29 8.07 -17.42 -18.42
CA LEU A 29 6.75 -16.79 -18.31
C LEU A 29 6.74 -15.62 -17.33
N VAL A 30 7.42 -15.74 -16.19
CA VAL A 30 7.64 -14.62 -15.27
C VAL A 30 8.32 -13.48 -16.00
N SER A 31 9.39 -13.76 -16.76
CA SER A 31 10.13 -12.73 -17.50
C SER A 31 9.26 -11.99 -18.50
N LEU A 32 8.47 -12.72 -19.31
CA LEU A 32 7.55 -12.13 -20.28
C LEU A 32 6.47 -11.28 -19.59
N THR A 33 5.91 -11.79 -18.49
CA THR A 33 4.87 -11.10 -17.71
C THR A 33 5.41 -9.81 -17.09
N SER A 34 6.64 -9.84 -16.56
CA SER A 34 7.30 -8.65 -16.00
C SER A 34 7.48 -7.55 -17.03
N CYS A 35 7.81 -7.88 -18.29
CA CYS A 35 7.88 -6.90 -19.37
C CYS A 35 6.53 -6.21 -19.63
N VAL A 36 5.43 -6.98 -19.64
CA VAL A 36 4.09 -6.44 -19.87
C VAL A 36 3.67 -5.54 -18.70
N ILE A 37 3.86 -6.01 -17.47
CA ILE A 37 3.52 -5.26 -16.26
C ILE A 37 4.35 -3.97 -16.18
N TRP A 38 5.64 -4.04 -16.48
CA TRP A 38 6.50 -2.86 -16.56
C TRP A 38 5.95 -1.84 -17.55
N ALA A 39 5.58 -2.25 -18.77
CA ALA A 39 5.04 -1.33 -19.76
C ALA A 39 3.75 -0.64 -19.29
N LEU A 40 2.84 -1.39 -18.64
CA LEU A 40 1.60 -0.85 -18.09
C LEU A 40 1.85 0.13 -16.93
N CYS A 41 2.67 -0.26 -15.95
CA CYS A 41 2.93 0.53 -14.74
C CYS A 41 3.80 1.75 -15.02
N ALA A 42 4.85 1.61 -15.83
CA ALA A 42 5.70 2.72 -16.24
C ALA A 42 4.95 3.71 -17.14
N GLY A 43 4.10 3.20 -18.04
CA GLY A 43 3.19 4.02 -18.85
C GLY A 43 2.21 4.82 -17.99
N LEU A 44 1.59 4.17 -17.00
CA LEU A 44 0.71 4.82 -16.01
C LEU A 44 1.47 5.91 -15.24
N LYS A 45 2.65 5.61 -14.69
CA LYS A 45 3.48 6.58 -13.95
C LYS A 45 3.80 7.81 -14.81
N LYS A 46 4.26 7.60 -16.05
CA LYS A 46 4.60 8.70 -16.97
C LYS A 46 3.39 9.55 -17.33
N ALA A 47 2.25 8.93 -17.65
CA ALA A 47 1.01 9.64 -17.93
C ALA A 47 0.55 10.48 -16.72
N MET A 48 0.72 9.96 -15.51
CA MET A 48 0.35 10.66 -14.29
C MET A 48 1.20 11.88 -13.99
N HIS A 49 2.53 11.77 -14.07
CA HIS A 49 3.39 12.94 -13.94
C HIS A 49 3.04 14.01 -14.97
N LEU A 50 2.88 13.63 -16.25
CA LEU A 50 2.51 14.59 -17.30
C LEU A 50 1.19 15.32 -17.01
N MET A 51 0.17 14.60 -16.55
CA MET A 51 -1.14 15.20 -16.25
C MET A 51 -1.11 16.10 -15.00
N VAL A 52 -0.49 15.62 -13.91
CA VAL A 52 -0.45 16.33 -12.63
C VAL A 52 0.47 17.55 -12.70
N ASP A 53 1.67 17.39 -13.25
CA ASP A 53 2.63 18.49 -13.37
C ASP A 53 2.08 19.56 -14.33
N GLY A 54 1.51 19.14 -15.46
CA GLY A 54 0.84 20.06 -16.39
C GLY A 54 -0.34 20.81 -15.76
N LEU A 55 -1.16 20.14 -14.94
CA LEU A 55 -2.25 20.79 -14.21
C LEU A 55 -1.70 21.81 -13.19
N LEU A 56 -0.72 21.42 -12.39
CA LEU A 56 -0.19 22.28 -11.33
C LEU A 56 0.62 23.47 -11.89
N GLU A 57 1.33 23.29 -13.01
CA GLU A 57 1.97 24.38 -13.75
C GLU A 57 0.94 25.34 -14.36
N PHE A 58 -0.16 24.83 -14.89
CA PHE A 58 -1.26 25.66 -15.36
C PHE A 58 -1.84 26.51 -14.22
N VAL A 59 -2.06 25.89 -13.05
CA VAL A 59 -2.55 26.58 -11.84
C VAL A 59 -1.59 27.67 -11.40
N ALA A 60 -0.29 27.40 -11.37
CA ALA A 60 0.72 28.36 -10.96
C ALA A 60 0.89 29.53 -11.95
N SER A 61 0.68 29.30 -13.25
CA SER A 61 0.88 30.30 -14.31
C SER A 61 -0.32 31.22 -14.56
N HIS A 62 -1.53 30.82 -14.15
CA HIS A 62 -2.78 31.53 -14.48
C HIS A 62 -3.38 32.28 -13.30
N GLY A 63 -2.63 33.22 -12.72
CA GLY A 63 -3.11 34.21 -11.75
C GLY A 63 -3.77 33.65 -10.47
N PRO A 64 -4.18 34.53 -9.54
CA PRO A 64 -4.67 34.09 -8.22
C PRO A 64 -6.11 33.54 -8.24
N TRP A 65 -6.84 33.66 -9.36
CA TRP A 65 -8.25 33.25 -9.45
C TRP A 65 -8.46 32.15 -10.49
N LEU A 66 -7.92 32.30 -11.70
CA LEU A 66 -8.14 31.33 -12.79
C LEU A 66 -7.47 29.98 -12.49
N GLY A 67 -6.25 29.98 -11.94
CA GLY A 67 -5.56 28.76 -11.53
C GLY A 67 -6.36 27.96 -10.49
N PRO A 68 -6.69 28.52 -9.31
CA PRO A 68 -7.52 27.86 -8.31
C PRO A 68 -8.87 27.35 -8.81
N LEU A 69 -9.55 28.13 -9.66
CA LEU A 69 -10.82 27.70 -10.27
C LEU A 69 -10.65 26.52 -11.22
N ALA A 70 -9.56 26.50 -12.01
CA ALA A 70 -9.24 25.38 -12.88
C ALA A 70 -8.96 24.11 -12.07
N LEU A 71 -8.18 24.21 -10.99
CA LEU A 71 -7.91 23.09 -10.07
C LEU A 71 -9.19 22.52 -9.47
N LEU A 72 -10.09 23.37 -8.99
CA LEU A 72 -11.40 22.93 -8.49
C LEU A 72 -12.23 22.28 -9.61
N GLY A 73 -12.23 22.87 -10.80
CA GLY A 73 -12.93 22.35 -11.97
C GLY A 73 -12.48 20.94 -12.34
N THR A 74 -11.16 20.68 -12.39
CA THR A 74 -10.63 19.34 -12.71
C THR A 74 -10.94 18.33 -11.62
N LEU A 75 -10.77 18.70 -10.35
CA LEU A 75 -11.06 17.82 -9.20
C LEU A 75 -12.54 17.42 -9.14
N VAL A 76 -13.45 18.39 -9.32
CA VAL A 76 -14.90 18.16 -9.30
C VAL A 76 -15.34 17.39 -10.54
N GLY A 77 -14.85 17.76 -11.72
CA GLY A 77 -15.16 17.08 -12.98
C GLY A 77 -14.69 15.62 -13.00
N GLY A 78 -13.43 15.39 -12.61
CA GLY A 78 -12.87 14.04 -12.43
C GLY A 78 -13.65 13.23 -11.39
N GLY A 79 -14.01 13.87 -10.28
CA GLY A 79 -14.87 13.29 -9.25
C GLY A 79 -16.24 12.86 -9.77
N LEU A 80 -16.91 13.69 -10.57
CA LEU A 80 -18.22 13.39 -11.14
C LEU A 80 -18.13 12.23 -12.13
N ILE A 81 -17.13 12.23 -13.01
CA ILE A 81 -16.90 11.13 -13.96
C ILE A 81 -16.72 9.81 -13.20
N ARG A 82 -15.85 9.79 -12.18
CA ARG A 82 -15.64 8.61 -11.33
C ARG A 82 -16.92 8.17 -10.62
N GLY A 83 -17.69 9.11 -10.07
CA GLY A 83 -18.98 8.82 -9.45
C GLY A 83 -19.99 8.19 -10.41
N VAL A 84 -20.01 8.62 -11.66
CA VAL A 84 -20.85 8.02 -12.72
C VAL A 84 -20.37 6.62 -13.09
N LEU A 85 -19.05 6.41 -13.23
CA LEU A 85 -18.46 5.11 -13.55
C LEU A 85 -18.72 4.08 -12.43
N ASN A 86 -18.57 4.49 -11.17
CA ASN A 86 -18.76 3.65 -9.98
C ASN A 86 -20.21 3.14 -9.78
N ARG A 87 -21.16 3.57 -10.61
CA ARG A 87 -22.50 2.97 -10.68
C ARG A 87 -22.45 1.54 -11.19
N TRP A 88 -21.52 1.23 -12.08
CA TRP A 88 -21.33 -0.13 -12.58
C TRP A 88 -20.47 -0.94 -11.61
N PRO A 89 -20.92 -2.16 -11.21
CA PRO A 89 -20.17 -2.99 -10.26
C PRO A 89 -18.71 -3.21 -10.66
N SER A 90 -18.48 -3.46 -11.95
CA SER A 90 -17.15 -3.66 -12.52
C SER A 90 -16.16 -2.51 -12.30
N TRP A 91 -16.64 -1.26 -12.18
CA TRP A 91 -15.82 -0.08 -11.91
C TRP A 91 -15.70 0.20 -10.42
N ARG A 92 -16.69 -0.22 -9.63
CA ARG A 92 -16.64 -0.12 -8.17
C ARG A 92 -15.49 -0.94 -7.60
N ASP A 93 -15.22 -2.11 -8.17
CA ASP A 93 -14.07 -2.96 -7.79
C ASP A 93 -12.71 -2.28 -8.05
N ALA A 94 -12.67 -1.32 -8.98
CA ALA A 94 -11.46 -0.56 -9.29
C ALA A 94 -11.25 0.65 -8.36
N ALA A 95 -12.23 1.02 -7.54
CA ALA A 95 -12.10 2.11 -6.56
C ALA A 95 -11.23 1.70 -5.36
N GLY A 96 -10.86 2.67 -4.53
CA GLY A 96 -10.04 2.46 -3.32
C GLY A 96 -8.55 2.28 -3.62
N ASP A 97 -7.80 1.86 -2.60
CA ASP A 97 -6.35 1.64 -2.71
C ASP A 97 -6.05 0.47 -3.66
N GLY A 98 -6.64 -0.70 -3.41
CA GLY A 98 -6.55 -1.88 -4.28
C GLY A 98 -5.68 -3.01 -3.71
N ILE A 99 -4.88 -2.77 -2.67
CA ILE A 99 -4.10 -3.81 -1.99
C ILE A 99 -5.02 -4.87 -1.40
N ASP A 100 -6.04 -4.48 -0.62
CA ASP A 100 -6.96 -5.46 -0.01
C ASP A 100 -7.65 -6.36 -1.06
N LEU A 101 -8.02 -5.80 -2.21
CA LEU A 101 -8.59 -6.59 -3.30
C LEU A 101 -7.56 -7.51 -3.96
N ALA A 102 -6.32 -7.04 -4.13
CA ALA A 102 -5.23 -7.87 -4.64
C ALA A 102 -4.91 -9.03 -3.70
N LEU A 103 -4.88 -8.77 -2.39
CA LEU A 103 -4.67 -9.79 -1.35
C LEU A 103 -5.85 -10.74 -1.25
N GLY A 104 -7.09 -10.24 -1.31
CA GLY A 104 -8.29 -11.08 -1.37
C GLY A 104 -8.28 -11.99 -2.60
N ASN A 105 -7.86 -11.48 -3.76
CA ASN A 105 -7.67 -12.27 -4.97
C ASN A 105 -6.55 -13.31 -4.81
N TYR A 106 -5.41 -12.93 -4.24
CA TYR A 106 -4.29 -13.84 -3.97
C TYR A 106 -4.69 -14.96 -3.00
N HIS A 107 -5.44 -14.63 -1.95
CA HIS A 107 -5.90 -15.55 -0.92
C HIS A 107 -7.16 -16.33 -1.29
N SER A 108 -7.86 -15.99 -2.37
CA SER A 108 -9.10 -16.67 -2.80
C SER A 108 -8.93 -18.16 -3.07
N THR A 109 -7.69 -18.61 -3.29
CA THR A 109 -7.33 -20.01 -3.53
C THR A 109 -7.15 -20.81 -2.23
N TYR A 110 -6.81 -20.16 -1.10
CA TYR A 110 -6.62 -20.82 0.20
C TYR A 110 -7.92 -21.34 0.86
N HIS A 111 -9.08 -20.99 0.32
CA HIS A 111 -10.37 -21.34 0.93
C HIS A 111 -10.87 -22.75 0.58
N ASP A 112 -10.24 -23.42 -0.40
CA ASP A 112 -10.55 -24.79 -0.77
C ASP A 112 -9.45 -25.74 -0.27
N ASP A 113 -9.82 -26.87 0.32
CA ASP A 113 -8.88 -27.90 0.83
C ASP A 113 -8.07 -28.61 -0.29
N VAL A 114 -8.26 -28.19 -1.53
CA VAL A 114 -7.66 -28.76 -2.74
C VAL A 114 -6.86 -27.66 -3.44
N ASP A 115 -5.63 -28.00 -3.88
CA ASP A 115 -4.77 -27.15 -4.73
C ASP A 115 -5.47 -26.83 -6.07
N ASP A 116 -6.43 -25.90 -6.05
CA ASP A 116 -7.29 -25.51 -7.16
C ASP A 116 -7.18 -24.00 -7.46
N PRO A 117 -6.66 -23.62 -8.64
CA PRO A 117 -6.62 -22.22 -9.06
C PRO A 117 -7.98 -21.70 -9.61
N SER A 118 -8.99 -22.56 -9.77
CA SER A 118 -10.28 -22.20 -10.38
C SER A 118 -11.02 -21.04 -9.70
N PRO A 119 -11.03 -20.88 -8.36
CA PRO A 119 -11.74 -19.76 -7.71
C PRO A 119 -11.23 -18.41 -8.22
N ARG A 120 -9.91 -18.24 -8.32
CA ARG A 120 -9.29 -17.01 -8.80
C ARG A 120 -9.52 -16.78 -10.29
N PHE A 121 -9.51 -17.83 -11.11
CA PHE A 121 -9.66 -17.72 -12.57
C PHE A 121 -11.06 -17.30 -13.03
N ARG A 122 -12.08 -17.47 -12.18
CA ARG A 122 -13.45 -16.98 -12.44
C ARG A 122 -13.54 -15.46 -12.35
N LEU A 123 -12.65 -14.82 -11.59
CA LEU A 123 -12.62 -13.36 -11.44
C LEU A 123 -11.98 -12.67 -12.66
N PRO A 124 -12.42 -11.47 -13.04
CA PRO A 124 -11.88 -10.75 -14.19
C PRO A 124 -10.45 -10.28 -13.90
N ALA A 125 -9.46 -10.91 -14.55
CA ALA A 125 -8.05 -10.57 -14.40
C ALA A 125 -7.66 -9.30 -15.19
N PHE A 126 -7.39 -9.42 -16.50
CA PHE A 126 -6.98 -8.28 -17.35
C PHE A 126 -7.98 -7.12 -17.36
N GLY A 127 -9.29 -7.43 -17.30
CA GLY A 127 -10.34 -6.42 -17.26
C GLY A 127 -10.29 -5.56 -15.98
N LEU A 128 -9.94 -6.15 -14.84
CA LEU A 128 -9.79 -5.41 -13.58
C LEU A 128 -8.52 -4.55 -13.61
N ALA A 129 -7.41 -5.09 -14.11
CA ALA A 129 -6.16 -4.34 -14.28
C ALA A 129 -6.36 -3.08 -15.14
N LEU A 130 -7.03 -3.20 -16.30
CA LEU A 130 -7.31 -2.06 -17.17
C LEU A 130 -8.23 -1.02 -16.51
N ARG A 131 -9.30 -1.46 -15.85
CA ARG A 131 -10.20 -0.54 -15.12
C ARG A 131 -9.48 0.18 -13.99
N LYS A 132 -8.61 -0.51 -13.24
CA LYS A 132 -7.81 0.06 -12.17
C LYS A 132 -6.83 1.11 -12.70
N LEU A 133 -6.18 0.84 -13.83
CA LEU A 133 -5.31 1.80 -14.52
C LEU A 133 -6.09 3.08 -14.88
N LEU A 134 -7.24 2.94 -15.55
CA LEU A 134 -8.07 4.08 -15.96
C LEU A 134 -8.66 4.85 -14.78
N ALA A 135 -9.14 4.15 -13.74
CA ALA A 135 -9.67 4.78 -12.54
C ALA A 135 -8.58 5.58 -11.79
N THR A 136 -7.35 5.08 -11.78
CA THR A 136 -6.20 5.76 -11.17
C THR A 136 -5.81 6.99 -11.97
N LEU A 137 -5.78 6.89 -13.31
CA LEU A 137 -5.58 8.04 -14.20
C LEU A 137 -6.59 9.16 -13.94
N LEU A 138 -7.87 8.80 -13.82
CA LEU A 138 -8.95 9.75 -13.55
C LEU A 138 -8.95 10.31 -12.12
N THR A 139 -8.29 9.64 -11.17
CA THR A 139 -8.26 10.10 -9.78
C THR A 139 -7.09 11.03 -9.55
N LEU A 140 -5.88 10.56 -9.84
CA LEU A 140 -4.65 11.31 -9.58
C LEU A 140 -4.39 12.33 -10.69
N GLY A 141 -4.66 12.00 -11.95
CA GLY A 141 -4.45 12.90 -13.10
C GLY A 141 -5.30 14.15 -13.08
N THR A 142 -6.42 14.16 -12.35
CA THR A 142 -7.26 15.37 -12.16
C THR A 142 -6.85 16.21 -10.95
N GLY A 143 -5.75 15.86 -10.27
CA GLY A 143 -5.21 16.58 -9.11
C GLY A 143 -5.53 15.93 -7.76
N GLY A 144 -6.07 14.71 -7.73
CA GLY A 144 -6.34 13.98 -6.48
C GLY A 144 -5.07 13.71 -5.67
N SER A 145 -5.23 13.48 -4.37
CA SER A 145 -4.12 13.16 -3.47
C SER A 145 -4.04 11.66 -3.21
N GLY A 146 -2.86 11.07 -3.36
CA GLY A 146 -2.61 9.65 -3.12
C GLY A 146 -1.45 9.07 -3.95
N GLY A 147 -1.08 7.82 -3.69
CA GLY A 147 0.03 7.12 -4.36
C GLY A 147 -0.39 6.24 -5.53
N LEU A 148 0.58 5.68 -6.27
CA LEU A 148 0.31 4.73 -7.35
C LEU A 148 0.41 3.27 -6.90
N GLU A 149 0.95 3.03 -5.71
CA GLU A 149 1.46 1.72 -5.28
C GLU A 149 0.31 0.73 -5.09
N GLY A 150 -0.74 1.11 -4.37
CA GLY A 150 -1.91 0.25 -4.20
C GLY A 150 -2.58 -0.14 -5.53
N PRO A 151 -2.84 0.83 -6.44
CA PRO A 151 -3.33 0.50 -7.76
C PRO A 151 -2.41 -0.40 -8.58
N VAL A 152 -1.09 -0.19 -8.57
CA VAL A 152 -0.18 -1.03 -9.35
C VAL A 152 -0.02 -2.42 -8.74
N VAL A 153 -0.17 -2.59 -7.42
CA VAL A 153 -0.21 -3.91 -6.77
C VAL A 153 -1.37 -4.73 -7.36
N LEU A 154 -2.57 -4.13 -7.46
CA LEU A 154 -3.71 -4.80 -8.07
C LEU A 154 -3.52 -5.04 -9.58
N ILE A 155 -2.95 -4.07 -10.32
CA ILE A 155 -2.63 -4.24 -11.74
C ILE A 155 -1.64 -5.40 -11.94
N GLY A 156 -0.60 -5.47 -11.11
CA GLY A 156 0.42 -6.52 -11.12
C GLY A 156 -0.16 -7.88 -10.79
N GLU A 157 -0.91 -8.00 -9.69
CA GLU A 157 -1.61 -9.21 -9.27
C GLU A 157 -2.55 -9.71 -10.37
N SER A 158 -3.42 -8.83 -10.89
CA SER A 158 -4.44 -9.21 -11.85
C SER A 158 -3.86 -9.51 -13.24
N THR A 159 -2.78 -8.85 -13.63
CA THR A 159 -2.06 -9.19 -14.88
C THR A 159 -1.35 -10.54 -14.72
N GLY A 160 -0.69 -10.77 -13.59
CA GLY A 160 -0.06 -12.06 -13.27
C GLY A 160 -1.05 -13.23 -13.27
N ALA A 161 -2.18 -13.08 -12.57
CA ALA A 161 -3.25 -14.08 -12.56
C ALA A 161 -3.88 -14.29 -13.96
N GLY A 162 -4.00 -13.23 -14.75
CA GLY A 162 -4.50 -13.31 -16.12
C GLY A 162 -3.58 -14.12 -17.02
N VAL A 163 -2.26 -13.87 -16.95
CA VAL A 163 -1.27 -14.65 -17.71
C VAL A 163 -1.24 -16.10 -17.24
N ALA A 164 -1.27 -16.34 -15.92
CA ALA A 164 -1.35 -17.69 -15.36
C ALA A 164 -2.54 -18.48 -15.91
N ARG A 165 -3.71 -17.83 -16.03
CA ARG A 165 -4.91 -18.41 -16.64
C ARG A 165 -4.71 -18.74 -18.12
N VAL A 166 -4.18 -17.81 -18.91
CA VAL A 166 -3.96 -18.01 -20.36
C VAL A 166 -2.93 -19.11 -20.61
N MET A 167 -1.92 -19.22 -19.76
CA MET A 167 -0.88 -20.24 -19.83
C MET A 167 -1.31 -21.58 -19.24
N ALA A 168 -2.57 -21.72 -18.84
CA ALA A 168 -3.13 -22.93 -18.23
C ALA A 168 -2.28 -23.45 -17.06
N SER A 169 -1.86 -22.54 -16.18
CA SER A 169 -1.22 -22.84 -14.89
C SER A 169 -2.06 -23.87 -14.14
N ARG A 170 -1.42 -24.93 -13.66
CA ARG A 170 -2.11 -26.14 -13.18
C ARG A 170 -2.27 -26.21 -11.67
N SER A 171 -1.49 -25.44 -10.93
CA SER A 171 -1.54 -25.37 -9.47
C SER A 171 -1.74 -23.94 -8.98
N GLU A 172 -2.27 -23.85 -7.77
CA GLU A 172 -2.35 -22.65 -6.96
C GLU A 172 -0.95 -22.09 -6.67
N HIS A 173 0.04 -22.94 -6.40
CA HIS A 173 1.43 -22.54 -6.17
C HIS A 173 2.01 -21.76 -7.35
N GLU A 174 1.77 -22.24 -8.57
CA GLU A 174 2.24 -21.60 -9.80
C GLU A 174 1.49 -20.27 -10.01
N LEU A 175 0.16 -20.26 -9.81
CA LEU A 175 -0.66 -19.05 -9.86
C LEU A 175 -0.16 -17.96 -8.90
N ARG A 176 0.07 -18.32 -7.62
CA ARG A 176 0.57 -17.41 -6.59
C ARG A 176 1.96 -16.87 -6.93
N THR A 177 2.80 -17.69 -7.55
CA THR A 177 4.11 -17.26 -8.04
C THR A 177 3.97 -16.15 -9.07
N TYR A 178 3.06 -16.31 -10.06
CA TYR A 178 2.81 -15.27 -11.05
C TYR A 178 2.19 -14.00 -10.45
N GLN A 179 1.30 -14.12 -9.46
CA GLN A 179 0.70 -12.98 -8.77
C GLN A 179 1.76 -12.17 -8.01
N ILE A 180 2.58 -12.83 -7.19
CA ILE A 180 3.64 -12.18 -6.40
C ILE A 180 4.73 -11.58 -7.31
N ALA A 181 5.16 -12.31 -8.34
CA ALA A 181 6.07 -11.80 -9.36
C ALA A 181 5.50 -10.57 -10.06
N GLY A 182 4.19 -10.57 -10.34
CA GLY A 182 3.50 -9.45 -10.94
C GLY A 182 3.44 -8.22 -10.04
N ILE A 183 3.15 -8.41 -8.75
CA ILE A 183 3.19 -7.34 -7.73
C ILE A 183 4.60 -6.76 -7.64
N ALA A 184 5.64 -7.61 -7.55
CA ALA A 184 7.03 -7.17 -7.45
C ALA A 184 7.47 -6.36 -8.68
N ALA A 185 7.19 -6.84 -9.90
CA ALA A 185 7.49 -6.09 -11.13
C ALA A 185 6.77 -4.74 -11.20
N ALA A 186 5.51 -4.70 -10.75
CA ALA A 186 4.70 -3.48 -10.73
C ALA A 186 5.28 -2.42 -9.77
N VAL A 187 5.63 -2.84 -8.55
CA VAL A 187 6.22 -1.97 -7.52
C VAL A 187 7.64 -1.54 -7.91
N ALA A 188 8.46 -2.44 -8.45
CA ALA A 188 9.80 -2.11 -8.96
C ALA A 188 9.77 -1.05 -10.07
N SER A 189 8.76 -1.10 -10.94
CA SER A 189 8.57 -0.10 -12.01
C SER A 189 8.33 1.31 -11.46
N LEU A 190 7.73 1.42 -10.27
CA LEU A 190 7.49 2.70 -9.61
C LEU A 190 8.69 3.18 -8.79
N LEU A 191 9.19 2.32 -7.91
CA LEU A 191 10.19 2.67 -6.89
C LEU A 191 11.63 2.58 -7.38
N ASN A 192 11.86 1.90 -8.51
CA ASN A 192 13.19 1.58 -9.02
C ASN A 192 14.08 0.86 -7.98
N ALA A 193 13.44 0.02 -7.15
CA ALA A 193 14.02 -0.65 -5.99
C ALA A 193 13.64 -2.15 -6.02
N PRO A 194 14.38 -2.99 -6.77
CA PRO A 194 13.99 -4.37 -7.05
C PRO A 194 14.00 -5.26 -5.80
N PHE A 195 14.98 -5.13 -4.90
CA PHE A 195 15.02 -5.92 -3.67
C PHE A 195 13.88 -5.53 -2.73
N ALA A 196 13.66 -4.22 -2.54
CA ALA A 196 12.56 -3.72 -1.73
C ALA A 196 11.18 -4.15 -2.28
N SER A 197 11.00 -4.11 -3.60
CA SER A 197 9.75 -4.52 -4.25
C SER A 197 9.44 -6.01 -4.10
N ALA A 198 10.47 -6.87 -4.12
CA ALA A 198 10.32 -8.30 -3.97
C ALA A 198 9.95 -8.68 -2.54
N LEU A 199 10.65 -8.09 -1.55
CA LEU A 199 10.31 -8.25 -0.14
C LEU A 199 8.91 -7.71 0.15
N PHE A 200 8.58 -6.53 -0.37
CA PHE A 200 7.24 -5.96 -0.26
C PHE A 200 6.16 -6.90 -0.77
N ALA A 201 6.33 -7.45 -1.98
CA ALA A 201 5.34 -8.35 -2.58
C ALA A 201 5.11 -9.61 -1.73
N THR A 202 6.16 -10.14 -1.11
CA THR A 202 6.05 -11.33 -0.24
C THR A 202 5.51 -11.00 1.16
N GLU A 203 5.94 -9.90 1.76
CA GLU A 203 5.62 -9.51 3.15
C GLU A 203 4.22 -8.90 3.26
N ILE A 204 3.72 -8.25 2.20
CA ILE A 204 2.34 -7.77 2.19
C ILE A 204 1.33 -8.91 2.00
N ALA A 205 1.76 -10.01 1.37
CA ALA A 205 0.95 -11.22 1.26
C ALA A 205 0.89 -11.98 2.60
N TYR A 206 2.02 -12.07 3.32
CA TYR A 206 2.12 -12.72 4.63
C TYR A 206 2.89 -11.85 5.60
N GLY A 207 2.25 -11.43 6.69
CA GLY A 207 2.85 -10.53 7.68
C GLY A 207 3.90 -11.18 8.59
N ASP A 208 3.98 -12.51 8.64
CA ASP A 208 4.86 -13.25 9.56
C ASP A 208 5.94 -14.10 8.87
N ARG A 209 5.83 -14.37 7.56
CA ARG A 209 6.69 -15.33 6.84
C ARG A 209 7.01 -14.89 5.42
N VAL A 210 8.25 -15.14 5.00
CA VAL A 210 8.69 -14.96 3.62
C VAL A 210 8.95 -16.33 2.99
N ILE A 211 8.15 -16.69 1.98
CA ILE A 211 8.33 -17.94 1.24
C ILE A 211 9.46 -17.76 0.23
N TYR A 212 10.60 -18.41 0.48
CA TYR A 212 11.85 -18.13 -0.23
C TYR A 212 11.73 -18.32 -1.75
N ARG A 213 11.01 -19.35 -2.19
CA ARG A 213 10.79 -19.61 -3.62
C ARG A 213 10.01 -18.49 -4.31
N LYS A 214 8.93 -18.00 -3.70
CA LYS A 214 8.13 -16.88 -4.24
C LYS A 214 8.97 -15.61 -4.25
N LEU A 215 9.79 -15.39 -3.21
CA LEU A 215 10.75 -14.29 -3.16
C LEU A 215 11.75 -14.35 -4.32
N ALA A 216 12.30 -15.53 -4.66
CA ALA A 216 13.25 -15.67 -5.77
C ALA A 216 12.64 -15.25 -7.13
N TYR A 217 11.40 -15.65 -7.42
CA TYR A 217 10.70 -15.22 -8.62
C TYR A 217 10.28 -13.74 -8.58
N ALA A 218 9.94 -13.23 -7.39
CA ALA A 218 9.67 -11.81 -7.17
C ALA A 218 10.92 -10.96 -7.45
N LEU A 219 12.10 -11.41 -7.01
CA LEU A 219 13.39 -10.76 -7.28
C LEU A 219 13.71 -10.75 -8.77
N LEU A 220 13.50 -11.88 -9.46
CA LEU A 220 13.67 -11.96 -10.91
C LEU A 220 12.76 -10.93 -11.61
N ALA A 221 11.47 -10.92 -11.27
CA ALA A 221 10.48 -10.05 -11.87
C ALA A 221 10.76 -8.56 -11.61
N GLY A 222 11.08 -8.20 -10.36
CA GLY A 222 11.45 -6.85 -9.95
C GLY A 222 12.73 -6.38 -10.66
N THR A 223 13.73 -7.26 -10.79
CA THR A 223 14.98 -6.94 -11.49
C THR A 223 14.75 -6.68 -12.98
N ILE A 224 13.89 -7.46 -13.63
CA ILE A 224 13.54 -7.23 -15.04
C ILE A 224 12.88 -5.86 -15.21
N ALA A 225 11.89 -5.53 -14.38
CA ALA A 225 11.24 -4.23 -14.40
C ALA A 225 12.23 -3.08 -14.13
N TYR A 226 13.14 -3.23 -13.16
CA TYR A 226 14.21 -2.28 -12.86
C TYR A 226 15.14 -2.05 -14.06
N VAL A 227 15.62 -3.13 -14.70
CA VAL A 227 16.48 -3.06 -15.87
C VAL A 227 15.77 -2.33 -17.01
N LEU A 228 14.50 -2.66 -17.27
CA LEU A 228 13.72 -1.99 -18.31
C LEU A 228 13.51 -0.51 -18.02
N ASN A 229 13.23 -0.14 -16.77
CA ASN A 229 13.11 1.26 -16.34
C ASN A 229 14.38 2.03 -16.70
N ASN A 230 15.54 1.52 -16.29
CA ASN A 230 16.80 2.22 -16.45
C ASN A 230 17.31 2.22 -17.89
N ARG A 231 17.00 1.17 -18.67
CA ARG A 231 17.42 1.07 -20.08
C ARG A 231 16.53 1.86 -21.03
N VAL A 232 15.22 1.92 -20.77
CA VAL A 232 14.25 2.54 -21.70
C VAL A 232 13.87 3.96 -21.27
N LEU A 233 13.70 4.21 -19.97
CA LEU A 233 13.33 5.54 -19.44
C LEU A 233 14.51 6.31 -18.86
N GLY A 234 15.64 5.65 -18.63
CA GLY A 234 16.81 6.23 -17.97
C GLY A 234 16.74 6.06 -16.44
N TYR A 235 17.90 6.18 -15.79
CA TYR A 235 17.97 6.09 -14.33
C TYR A 235 17.63 7.45 -13.70
N THR A 236 16.48 7.49 -13.02
CA THR A 236 16.09 8.60 -12.15
C THR A 236 15.64 8.04 -10.80
N PRO A 237 16.41 8.19 -9.73
CA PRO A 237 16.01 7.71 -8.41
C PRO A 237 14.76 8.46 -7.93
N VAL A 238 13.92 7.78 -7.15
CA VAL A 238 12.69 8.39 -6.61
C VAL A 238 13.04 9.48 -5.60
N PHE A 239 14.03 9.22 -4.74
CA PHE A 239 14.56 10.19 -3.79
C PHE A 239 16.09 10.19 -3.86
N VAL A 240 16.69 11.34 -3.58
CA VAL A 240 18.14 11.49 -3.42
C VAL A 240 18.35 12.09 -2.04
N ALA A 241 18.99 11.34 -1.15
CA ALA A 241 19.38 11.84 0.16
C ALA A 241 20.78 12.46 0.09
N PRO A 242 21.09 13.47 0.95
CA PRO A 242 22.44 13.98 1.13
C PRO A 242 23.40 12.89 1.61
N GLU A 243 24.71 13.12 1.44
CA GLU A 243 25.70 12.24 2.04
C GLU A 243 25.61 12.29 3.57
N HIS A 244 25.67 11.13 4.20
CA HIS A 244 25.58 10.99 5.65
C HIS A 244 26.65 10.03 6.16
N ALA A 245 27.17 10.28 7.36
CA ALA A 245 28.25 9.48 7.93
C ALA A 245 27.75 8.09 8.36
N HIS A 246 28.64 7.09 8.29
CA HIS A 246 28.34 5.73 8.76
C HIS A 246 28.45 5.57 10.29
N THR A 247 29.00 6.57 10.97
CA THR A 247 29.25 6.54 12.41
C THR A 247 28.20 7.33 13.15
N TYR A 248 27.50 6.67 14.06
CA TYR A 248 26.43 7.25 14.85
C TYR A 248 26.80 7.28 16.33
N THR A 249 26.49 8.38 16.97
CA THR A 249 26.55 8.53 18.43
C THR A 249 25.36 7.81 19.09
N LEU A 250 25.51 7.46 20.37
CA LEU A 250 24.40 6.91 21.15
C LEU A 250 23.20 7.87 21.21
N THR A 251 23.48 9.18 21.20
CA THR A 251 22.47 10.23 21.13
C THR A 251 21.65 10.15 19.84
N GLU A 252 22.30 9.98 18.68
CA GLU A 252 21.59 9.85 17.40
C GLU A 252 20.73 8.58 17.33
N TYR A 253 21.22 7.45 17.85
CA TYR A 253 20.40 6.25 17.99
C TYR A 253 19.21 6.45 18.95
N GLY A 254 19.43 7.13 20.07
CA GLY A 254 18.36 7.45 21.03
C GLY A 254 17.29 8.36 20.42
N VAL A 255 17.70 9.37 19.65
CA VAL A 255 16.77 10.32 19.04
C VAL A 255 16.04 9.70 17.84
N THR A 256 16.68 8.82 17.06
CA THR A 256 16.00 8.09 15.97
C THR A 256 14.96 7.11 16.51
N ALA A 257 15.23 6.44 17.64
CA ALA A 257 14.23 5.65 18.35
C ALA A 257 13.07 6.52 18.89
N LEU A 258 13.35 7.74 19.38
CA LEU A 258 12.33 8.70 19.79
C LEU A 258 11.43 9.10 18.61
N VAL A 259 12.01 9.35 17.43
CA VAL A 259 11.24 9.63 16.20
C VAL A 259 10.35 8.45 15.86
N ALA A 260 10.87 7.23 15.92
CA ALA A 260 10.05 6.04 15.69
C ALA A 260 8.83 6.03 16.63
N ILE A 261 9.00 6.31 17.92
CA ILE A 261 7.88 6.39 18.88
C ILE A 261 6.91 7.54 18.53
N ALA A 262 7.45 8.73 18.28
CA ALA A 262 6.66 9.95 18.02
C ALA A 262 5.87 9.89 16.71
N VAL A 263 6.40 9.20 15.71
CA VAL A 263 5.81 9.09 14.36
C VAL A 263 4.84 7.91 14.29
N SER A 264 5.19 6.74 14.83
CA SER A 264 4.49 5.48 14.53
C SER A 264 3.02 5.46 14.95
N ALA A 265 2.74 5.33 16.25
CA ALA A 265 1.37 5.17 16.75
C ALA A 265 0.50 6.40 16.46
N PRO A 266 0.98 7.65 16.61
CA PRO A 266 0.18 8.83 16.31
C PRO A 266 -0.23 8.91 14.83
N LEU A 267 0.66 8.59 13.89
CA LEU A 267 0.30 8.57 12.47
C LEU A 267 -0.68 7.45 12.16
N ALA A 268 -0.44 6.22 12.63
CA ALA A 268 -1.34 5.10 12.35
C ALA A 268 -2.76 5.37 12.86
N LEU A 269 -2.89 5.82 14.12
CA LEU A 269 -4.19 6.14 14.72
C LEU A 269 -4.83 7.39 14.09
N GLY A 270 -4.05 8.46 13.92
CA GLY A 270 -4.54 9.72 13.35
C GLY A 270 -5.01 9.55 11.90
N PHE A 271 -4.25 8.82 11.09
CA PHE A 271 -4.61 8.49 9.72
C PHE A 271 -5.86 7.60 9.67
N GLY A 272 -5.93 6.55 10.48
CA GLY A 272 -7.12 5.69 10.56
C GLY A 272 -8.39 6.45 10.96
N LEU A 273 -8.29 7.34 11.96
CA LEU A 273 -9.40 8.21 12.38
C LEU A 273 -9.83 9.16 11.26
N ALA A 274 -8.88 9.76 10.53
CA ALA A 274 -9.17 10.65 9.41
C ALA A 274 -9.87 9.90 8.26
N MET A 275 -9.42 8.69 7.94
CA MET A 275 -10.06 7.83 6.94
C MET A 275 -11.49 7.45 7.35
N LYS A 276 -11.73 7.11 8.62
CA LYS A 276 -13.07 6.83 9.14
C LYS A 276 -13.97 8.08 9.10
N SER A 277 -13.43 9.25 9.47
CA SER A 277 -14.15 10.51 9.49
C SER A 277 -14.56 10.96 8.07
N THR A 278 -13.61 10.94 7.13
CA THR A 278 -13.87 11.29 5.72
C THR A 278 -14.84 10.31 5.07
N ARG A 279 -14.77 9.01 5.38
CA ARG A 279 -15.76 8.01 4.95
C ARG A 279 -17.16 8.35 5.45
N LYS A 280 -17.32 8.69 6.73
CA LYS A 280 -18.62 9.09 7.31
C LYS A 280 -19.18 10.36 6.67
N LEU A 281 -18.32 11.34 6.40
CA LEU A 281 -18.72 12.60 5.78
C LEU A 281 -19.24 12.38 4.36
N VAL A 282 -18.47 11.65 3.56
CA VAL A 282 -18.73 11.45 2.13
C VAL A 282 -19.78 10.35 1.88
N GLY A 283 -19.93 9.40 2.82
CA GLY A 283 -20.92 8.33 2.77
C GLY A 283 -22.38 8.80 2.77
N LYS A 284 -22.65 9.97 3.35
CA LYS A 284 -23.98 10.61 3.35
C LYS A 284 -24.42 11.12 1.97
N VAL A 285 -23.46 11.26 1.04
CA VAL A 285 -23.70 11.78 -0.30
C VAL A 285 -24.11 10.65 -1.24
N HIS A 286 -25.04 10.96 -2.15
CA HIS A 286 -25.48 10.04 -3.20
C HIS A 286 -24.28 9.53 -4.02
N PRO A 287 -24.18 8.22 -4.36
CA PRO A 287 -22.99 7.61 -4.95
C PRO A 287 -22.42 8.34 -6.18
N VAL A 288 -23.28 8.93 -7.02
CA VAL A 288 -22.87 9.66 -8.23
C VAL A 288 -22.21 11.01 -7.92
N ALA A 289 -22.75 11.76 -6.94
CA ALA A 289 -22.21 13.05 -6.53
C ALA A 289 -21.03 12.89 -5.55
N ARG A 290 -20.86 11.69 -4.98
CA ARG A 290 -19.85 11.38 -3.98
C ARG A 290 -18.44 11.78 -4.41
N GLY A 291 -18.04 11.40 -5.62
CA GLY A 291 -16.74 11.73 -6.17
C GLY A 291 -16.54 13.24 -6.37
N ALA A 292 -17.57 13.94 -6.83
CA ALA A 292 -17.55 15.40 -7.00
C ALA A 292 -17.42 16.14 -5.67
N VAL A 293 -18.13 15.70 -4.62
CA VAL A 293 -18.02 16.27 -3.27
C VAL A 293 -16.64 16.00 -2.66
N GLY A 294 -16.09 14.80 -2.86
CA GLY A 294 -14.71 14.50 -2.44
C GLY A 294 -13.67 15.36 -3.15
N GLY A 295 -13.82 15.56 -4.47
CA GLY A 295 -12.98 16.46 -5.25
C GLY A 295 -13.08 17.91 -4.80
N LEU A 296 -14.31 18.41 -4.57
CA LEU A 296 -14.55 19.74 -4.02
C LEU A 296 -13.89 19.91 -2.65
N GLY A 297 -14.08 18.97 -1.73
CA GLY A 297 -13.47 19.00 -0.41
C GLY A 297 -11.93 18.98 -0.48
N THR A 298 -11.37 18.15 -1.35
CA THR A 298 -9.92 18.08 -1.59
C THR A 298 -9.37 19.42 -2.07
N GLY A 299 -10.04 20.04 -3.05
CA GLY A 299 -9.64 21.35 -3.55
C GLY A 299 -9.82 22.47 -2.52
N ILE A 300 -10.90 22.46 -1.72
CA ILE A 300 -11.11 23.43 -0.64
C ILE A 300 -9.99 23.35 0.39
N VAL A 301 -9.58 22.15 0.82
CA VAL A 301 -8.48 22.00 1.79
C VAL A 301 -7.17 22.55 1.20
N ALA A 302 -6.84 22.22 -0.04
CA ALA A 302 -5.63 22.71 -0.70
C ALA A 302 -5.63 24.23 -0.86
N LEU A 303 -6.74 24.80 -1.33
CA LEU A 303 -6.86 26.25 -1.52
C LEU A 303 -6.92 27.02 -0.20
N ALA A 304 -7.53 26.46 0.85
CA ALA A 304 -7.53 27.07 2.17
C ALA A 304 -6.12 27.21 2.73
N LEU A 305 -5.28 26.17 2.59
CA LEU A 305 -3.87 26.22 3.01
C LEU A 305 -3.03 27.17 2.15
N TYR A 306 -3.29 27.19 0.84
CA TYR A 306 -2.67 28.14 -0.08
C TYR A 306 -2.97 29.60 0.30
N PHE A 307 -4.25 29.96 0.49
CA PHE A 307 -4.61 31.35 0.81
C PHE A 307 -4.32 31.76 2.25
N ALA A 308 -4.39 30.84 3.22
CA ALA A 308 -4.19 31.18 4.63
C ALA A 308 -2.71 31.31 5.01
N VAL A 309 -1.84 30.49 4.41
CA VAL A 309 -0.43 30.34 4.84
C VAL A 309 0.55 30.45 3.66
N GLY A 310 0.07 30.52 2.41
CA GLY A 310 0.93 30.54 1.23
C GLY A 310 1.49 29.18 0.86
N MET A 311 0.94 28.08 1.38
CA MET A 311 1.44 26.72 1.13
C MET A 311 1.21 26.30 -0.33
N ASP A 312 2.25 25.81 -1.01
CA ASP A 312 2.09 25.25 -2.35
C ASP A 312 1.13 24.05 -2.30
N THR A 313 0.14 24.05 -3.19
CA THR A 313 -0.82 22.95 -3.34
C THR A 313 -0.14 21.58 -3.58
N ARG A 314 1.09 21.56 -4.12
CA ARG A 314 1.92 20.35 -4.29
C ARG A 314 2.25 19.64 -2.98
N HIS A 315 2.28 20.36 -1.85
CA HIS A 315 2.55 19.75 -0.55
C HIS A 315 1.39 18.87 -0.07
N VAL A 316 0.15 19.15 -0.50
CA VAL A 316 -1.05 18.43 -0.05
C VAL A 316 -1.76 17.63 -1.14
N LEU A 317 -1.55 17.96 -2.42
CA LEU A 317 -2.11 17.24 -3.57
C LEU A 317 -1.07 16.30 -4.22
N GLY A 318 -1.50 15.59 -5.26
CA GLY A 318 -0.66 14.71 -6.06
C GLY A 318 -0.08 13.53 -5.27
N MET A 319 1.06 13.02 -5.73
CA MET A 319 1.68 11.81 -5.17
C MET A 319 2.46 12.03 -3.88
N GLY A 320 2.98 13.24 -3.65
CA GLY A 320 3.66 13.61 -2.40
C GLY A 320 5.18 13.46 -2.43
N GLU A 321 5.74 12.94 -3.52
CA GLU A 321 7.19 12.87 -3.68
C GLU A 321 7.87 14.24 -3.62
N HIS A 322 7.17 15.29 -4.07
CA HIS A 322 7.72 16.65 -4.18
C HIS A 322 8.23 17.19 -2.84
N THR A 323 7.41 17.14 -1.79
CA THR A 323 7.81 17.62 -0.45
C THR A 323 8.98 16.84 0.13
N LEU A 324 9.00 15.52 -0.07
CA LEU A 324 10.12 14.69 0.39
C LEU A 324 11.41 15.02 -0.37
N LYS A 325 11.32 15.24 -1.68
CA LYS A 325 12.46 15.70 -2.51
C LYS A 325 12.97 17.06 -2.05
N GLU A 326 12.09 18.00 -1.70
CA GLU A 326 12.49 19.31 -1.18
C GLU A 326 13.16 19.20 0.20
N LEU A 327 12.60 18.37 1.11
CA LEU A 327 13.17 18.14 2.45
C LEU A 327 14.54 17.46 2.40
N LEU A 328 14.78 16.59 1.41
CA LEU A 328 16.05 15.91 1.20
C LEU A 328 17.02 16.71 0.31
N SER A 329 16.59 17.85 -0.22
CA SER A 329 17.45 18.70 -1.05
C SER A 329 18.53 19.38 -0.20
N ALA A 330 19.65 19.74 -0.82
CA ALA A 330 20.73 20.46 -0.13
C ALA A 330 20.30 21.85 0.36
N HIS A 331 19.29 22.45 -0.27
CA HIS A 331 18.79 23.79 0.06
C HIS A 331 17.26 23.76 0.14
N PRO A 332 16.69 23.22 1.23
CA PRO A 332 15.24 23.14 1.37
C PRO A 332 14.64 24.56 1.42
N PRO A 333 13.44 24.77 0.84
CA PRO A 333 12.71 26.02 0.96
C PRO A 333 12.55 26.46 2.41
N ALA A 334 12.59 27.78 2.65
CA ALA A 334 12.52 28.36 4.00
C ALA A 334 11.25 27.95 4.76
N ASP A 335 10.14 27.79 4.05
CA ASP A 335 8.83 27.41 4.62
C ASP A 335 8.88 26.01 5.26
N LEU A 336 9.65 25.09 4.69
CA LEU A 336 9.89 23.74 5.25
C LEU A 336 10.86 23.75 6.44
N GLY A 337 11.42 24.92 6.80
CA GLY A 337 12.18 25.12 8.03
C GLY A 337 11.29 25.17 9.28
N ALA A 338 10.00 25.49 9.13
CA ALA A 338 9.09 25.67 10.24
C ALA A 338 8.36 24.37 10.62
N TRP A 339 8.52 23.91 11.87
CA TRP A 339 7.85 22.68 12.36
C TRP A 339 6.32 22.72 12.21
N TRP A 340 5.70 23.88 12.44
CA TRP A 340 4.25 24.05 12.37
C TRP A 340 3.72 23.98 10.93
N PHE A 341 4.53 24.44 9.96
CA PHE A 341 4.18 24.35 8.53
C PHE A 341 4.16 22.89 8.08
N LEU A 342 5.14 22.09 8.52
CA LEU A 342 5.20 20.66 8.26
C LEU A 342 4.01 19.91 8.88
N LEU A 343 3.60 20.25 10.11
CA LEU A 343 2.39 19.67 10.72
C LEU A 343 1.12 20.02 9.94
N LEU A 344 0.98 21.25 9.44
CA LEU A 344 -0.13 21.62 8.56
C LEU A 344 -0.11 20.82 7.25
N ALA A 345 1.07 20.57 6.67
CA ALA A 345 1.19 19.75 5.47
C ALA A 345 0.77 18.28 5.73
N VAL A 346 1.15 17.70 6.87
CA VAL A 346 0.71 16.36 7.31
C VAL A 346 -0.81 16.29 7.47
N LEU A 347 -1.42 17.27 8.14
CA LEU A 347 -2.87 17.33 8.32
C LEU A 347 -3.60 17.53 6.99
N GLY A 348 -3.16 18.49 6.18
CA GLY A 348 -3.73 18.78 4.87
C GLY A 348 -3.66 17.58 3.93
N ARG A 349 -2.51 16.88 3.90
CA ARG A 349 -2.36 15.68 3.07
C ARG A 349 -3.21 14.52 3.56
N THR A 350 -3.31 14.33 4.87
CA THR A 350 -4.17 13.30 5.46
C THR A 350 -5.64 13.51 5.07
N LEU A 351 -6.13 14.75 5.16
CA LEU A 351 -7.51 15.10 4.79
C LEU A 351 -7.78 14.96 3.30
N THR A 352 -6.90 15.49 2.45
CA THR A 352 -7.04 15.41 0.97
C THR A 352 -6.96 13.97 0.47
N THR A 353 -6.05 13.14 1.01
CA THR A 353 -5.95 11.71 0.69
C THR A 353 -7.22 10.97 1.11
N GLY A 354 -7.71 11.22 2.34
CA GLY A 354 -8.95 10.63 2.82
C GLY A 354 -10.17 11.01 1.98
N LEU A 355 -10.34 12.29 1.64
CA LEU A 355 -11.42 12.75 0.76
C LEU A 355 -11.31 12.16 -0.65
N THR A 356 -10.10 12.01 -1.18
CA THR A 356 -9.86 11.42 -2.50
C THR A 356 -10.26 9.94 -2.54
N ILE A 357 -9.76 9.13 -1.60
CA ILE A 357 -10.01 7.68 -1.57
C ILE A 357 -11.44 7.37 -1.13
N GLN A 358 -11.92 7.98 -0.03
CA GLN A 358 -13.24 7.68 0.53
C GLN A 358 -14.41 8.18 -0.33
N SER A 359 -14.14 9.07 -1.30
CA SER A 359 -15.12 9.46 -2.32
C SER A 359 -15.23 8.49 -3.51
N GLY A 360 -14.48 7.38 -3.48
CA GLY A 360 -14.46 6.38 -4.55
C GLY A 360 -13.35 6.63 -5.58
N GLY A 361 -12.28 7.33 -5.20
CA GLY A 361 -11.05 7.44 -5.99
C GLY A 361 -10.22 6.17 -5.94
N SER A 362 -9.44 5.95 -6.99
CA SER A 362 -8.41 4.91 -7.05
C SER A 362 -7.06 5.54 -6.78
N ALA A 363 -6.53 5.31 -5.57
CA ALA A 363 -5.31 5.96 -5.10
C ALA A 363 -4.69 5.15 -3.97
N GLY A 364 -3.38 4.95 -4.05
CA GLY A 364 -2.58 4.16 -3.14
C GLY A 364 -2.24 4.89 -1.84
N LEU A 365 -1.84 4.15 -0.80
CA LEU A 365 -1.43 4.73 0.49
C LEU A 365 0.07 4.67 0.81
N LEU A 366 0.89 4.01 -0.02
CA LEU A 366 2.31 3.81 0.29
C LEU A 366 3.14 5.10 0.20
N ILE A 367 3.18 5.82 -0.92
CA ILE A 367 3.90 7.12 -0.93
C ILE A 367 3.26 8.13 0.05
N PRO A 368 1.93 8.23 0.19
CA PRO A 368 1.34 9.04 1.26
C PRO A 368 1.83 8.66 2.65
N SER A 369 2.02 7.38 2.98
CA SER A 369 2.59 6.99 4.28
C SER A 369 4.05 7.40 4.39
N MET A 370 4.86 7.25 3.33
CA MET A 370 6.23 7.80 3.28
C MET A 370 6.25 9.31 3.51
N PHE A 371 5.34 10.05 2.87
CA PHE A 371 5.20 11.49 3.08
C PHE A 371 4.87 11.80 4.53
N LEU A 372 3.83 11.17 5.08
CA LEU A 372 3.35 11.47 6.43
C LEU A 372 4.46 11.17 7.45
N GLY A 373 5.19 10.07 7.25
CA GLY A 373 6.35 9.68 8.04
C GLY A 373 7.51 10.67 7.92
N GLY A 374 7.97 10.92 6.70
CA GLY A 374 9.14 11.77 6.46
C GLY A 374 8.91 13.22 6.86
N VAL A 375 7.74 13.78 6.56
CA VAL A 375 7.37 15.15 6.96
C VAL A 375 7.17 15.24 8.48
N SER A 376 6.59 14.23 9.13
CA SER A 376 6.50 14.20 10.60
C SER A 376 7.87 14.07 11.25
N GLY A 377 8.76 13.23 10.69
CA GLY A 377 10.15 13.12 11.14
C GLY A 377 10.90 14.44 11.02
N ALA A 378 10.76 15.13 9.88
CA ALA A 378 11.30 16.48 9.70
C ALA A 378 10.72 17.46 10.75
N ALA A 379 9.41 17.43 10.99
CA ALA A 379 8.77 18.28 12.00
C ALA A 379 9.34 18.01 13.40
N THR A 380 9.53 16.74 13.77
CA THR A 380 10.17 16.35 15.03
C THR A 380 11.60 16.88 15.12
N CYS A 381 12.39 16.76 14.04
CA CYS A 381 13.75 17.29 13.99
C CYS A 381 13.76 18.82 14.22
N ARG A 382 12.89 19.55 13.51
CA ARG A 382 12.77 21.01 13.65
C ARG A 382 12.38 21.42 15.07
N LEU A 383 11.53 20.65 15.73
CA LEU A 383 11.13 20.88 17.12
C LEU A 383 12.29 20.64 18.09
N LEU A 384 13.06 19.57 17.89
CA LEU A 384 14.23 19.25 18.71
C LEU A 384 15.36 20.26 18.52
N GLN A 385 15.57 20.78 17.31
CA GLN A 385 16.57 21.81 17.03
C GLN A 385 16.36 23.11 17.81
N LEU A 386 15.15 23.35 18.35
CA LEU A 386 14.88 24.46 19.27
C LEU A 386 15.55 24.29 20.64
N VAL A 387 15.96 23.06 20.97
CA VAL A 387 16.62 22.70 22.23
C VAL A 387 18.12 22.64 21.96
N GLY A 388 18.90 23.52 22.59
CA GLY A 388 20.32 23.79 22.28
C GLY A 388 21.22 22.58 21.95
N PRO A 389 21.22 21.48 22.74
CA PRO A 389 22.04 20.29 22.46
C PRO A 389 21.74 19.59 21.12
N PHE A 390 20.58 19.85 20.53
CA PHE A 390 20.06 19.21 19.34
C PHE A 390 20.01 20.15 18.12
N ALA A 391 20.61 21.34 18.21
CA ALA A 391 20.59 22.35 17.14
C ALA A 391 21.23 21.88 15.83
N GLN A 392 22.15 20.91 15.88
CA GLN A 392 22.90 20.40 14.70
C GLN A 392 22.39 19.05 14.17
N LEU A 393 21.19 18.62 14.58
CA LEU A 393 20.63 17.37 14.06
C LEU A 393 20.40 17.45 12.54
N ASP A 394 20.71 16.37 11.84
CA ASP A 394 20.47 16.24 10.40
C ASP A 394 19.01 15.92 10.11
N VAL A 395 18.32 16.80 9.40
CA VAL A 395 16.90 16.63 9.02
C VAL A 395 16.71 15.44 8.09
N ALA A 396 17.67 15.15 7.20
CA ALA A 396 17.55 14.05 6.25
C ALA A 396 17.46 12.69 6.95
N LEU A 397 18.26 12.49 8.01
CA LEU A 397 18.19 11.30 8.84
C LEU A 397 16.78 11.09 9.43
N PHE A 398 16.15 12.17 9.92
CA PHE A 398 14.82 12.11 10.50
C PHE A 398 13.72 11.87 9.47
N VAL A 399 13.88 12.43 8.27
CA VAL A 399 12.99 12.16 7.15
C VAL A 399 13.04 10.68 6.80
N VAL A 400 14.23 10.10 6.64
CA VAL A 400 14.39 8.69 6.27
C VAL A 400 13.90 7.74 7.35
N VAL A 401 14.22 8.02 8.63
CA VAL A 401 13.70 7.25 9.77
C VAL A 401 12.18 7.37 9.89
N GLY A 402 11.62 8.57 9.68
CA GLY A 402 10.19 8.79 9.66
C GLY A 402 9.49 8.01 8.55
N ILE A 403 10.07 7.97 7.34
CA ILE A 403 9.59 7.14 6.22
C ILE A 403 9.58 5.67 6.62
N ALA A 404 10.68 5.15 7.16
CA ALA A 404 10.81 3.76 7.57
C ALA A 404 9.75 3.39 8.62
N SER A 405 9.62 4.18 9.69
CA SER A 405 8.61 3.99 10.73
C SER A 405 7.19 4.06 10.19
N ALA A 406 6.88 5.01 9.32
CA ALA A 406 5.52 5.14 8.77
C ALA A 406 5.13 3.96 7.86
N LEU A 407 6.07 3.41 7.09
CA LEU A 407 5.83 2.20 6.30
C LEU A 407 5.51 1.01 7.20
N VAL A 408 6.24 0.83 8.31
CA VAL A 408 5.92 -0.25 9.25
C VAL A 408 4.57 0.00 9.94
N ALA A 409 4.33 1.22 10.44
CA ALA A 409 3.13 1.53 11.20
C ALA A 409 1.83 1.52 10.38
N MET A 410 1.89 1.89 9.09
CA MET A 410 0.70 1.99 8.24
C MET A 410 0.57 0.86 7.23
N VAL A 411 1.67 0.17 6.88
CA VAL A 411 1.64 -0.88 5.85
C VAL A 411 1.98 -2.25 6.42
N GLY A 412 2.67 -2.33 7.55
CA GLY A 412 3.00 -3.61 8.20
C GLY A 412 4.09 -4.39 7.45
N VAL A 413 5.05 -3.71 6.82
CA VAL A 413 6.11 -4.32 5.99
C VAL A 413 7.53 -3.91 6.46
N PRO A 414 7.99 -4.35 7.64
CA PRO A 414 9.29 -3.95 8.20
C PRO A 414 10.50 -4.34 7.35
N LEU A 415 10.54 -5.55 6.78
CA LEU A 415 11.68 -6.00 5.97
C LEU A 415 11.76 -5.24 4.66
N ALA A 416 10.61 -5.02 4.01
CA ALA A 416 10.52 -4.22 2.80
C ALA A 416 10.90 -2.75 3.07
N ALA A 417 10.51 -2.18 4.21
CA ALA A 417 10.88 -0.82 4.59
C ALA A 417 12.41 -0.67 4.78
N ILE A 418 13.06 -1.63 5.45
CA ILE A 418 14.53 -1.65 5.59
C ILE A 418 15.21 -1.75 4.23
N ALA A 419 14.77 -2.67 3.39
CA ALA A 419 15.30 -2.85 2.04
C ALA A 419 15.14 -1.60 1.18
N LEU A 420 13.97 -0.94 1.27
CA LEU A 420 13.70 0.31 0.58
C LEU A 420 14.68 1.41 1.00
N VAL A 421 14.95 1.53 2.31
CA VAL A 421 15.91 2.54 2.78
C VAL A 421 17.30 2.28 2.23
N LEU A 422 17.76 1.03 2.28
CA LEU A 422 19.09 0.66 1.80
C LEU A 422 19.25 0.86 0.29
N GLU A 423 18.23 0.56 -0.51
CA GLU A 423 18.28 0.72 -1.97
C GLU A 423 18.13 2.18 -2.43
N ILE A 424 17.30 2.98 -1.76
CA ILE A 424 16.98 4.35 -2.22
C ILE A 424 17.88 5.40 -1.56
N PHE A 425 18.04 5.35 -0.24
CA PHE A 425 18.79 6.36 0.51
C PHE A 425 20.24 5.94 0.77
N GLY A 426 20.51 4.64 0.75
CA GLY A 426 21.85 4.07 0.86
C GLY A 426 22.15 3.49 2.23
N THR A 427 23.31 2.82 2.32
CA THR A 427 23.77 2.12 3.53
C THR A 427 24.03 3.00 4.75
N PRO A 428 24.37 4.30 4.67
CA PRO A 428 24.48 5.14 5.86
C PRO A 428 23.19 5.16 6.67
N TYR A 429 22.03 5.34 6.03
CA TYR A 429 20.74 5.42 6.70
C TYR A 429 20.19 4.08 7.20
N GLY A 430 20.85 2.97 6.88
CA GLY A 430 20.41 1.61 7.19
C GLY A 430 20.24 1.34 8.69
N PRO A 431 21.30 1.47 9.52
CA PRO A 431 21.23 1.11 10.94
C PRO A 431 20.14 1.87 11.73
N PRO A 432 19.99 3.21 11.59
CA PRO A 432 18.90 3.94 12.23
C PRO A 432 17.51 3.50 11.73
N ALA A 433 17.36 3.22 10.44
CA ALA A 433 16.10 2.74 9.89
C ALA A 433 15.75 1.34 10.42
N ILE A 434 16.73 0.43 10.54
CA ILE A 434 16.53 -0.90 11.13
C ILE A 434 16.05 -0.78 12.58
N LEU A 435 16.70 0.06 13.39
CA LEU A 435 16.29 0.32 14.76
C LEU A 435 14.86 0.87 14.81
N ALA A 436 14.56 1.85 13.96
CA ALA A 436 13.25 2.47 13.89
C ALA A 436 12.16 1.48 13.46
N CYS A 437 12.39 0.67 12.42
CA CYS A 437 11.49 -0.39 11.99
C CYS A 437 11.22 -1.40 13.11
N GLY A 438 12.25 -1.82 13.84
CA GLY A 438 12.10 -2.75 14.96
C GLY A 438 11.28 -2.17 16.11
N VAL A 439 11.58 -0.93 16.52
CA VAL A 439 10.81 -0.22 17.57
C VAL A 439 9.37 -0.01 17.12
N THR A 440 9.16 0.47 15.90
CA THR A 440 7.82 0.68 15.35
C THR A 440 7.03 -0.62 15.32
N TYR A 441 7.62 -1.69 14.79
CA TYR A 441 6.95 -2.99 14.68
C TYR A 441 6.44 -3.45 16.04
N VAL A 442 7.27 -3.42 17.08
CA VAL A 442 6.89 -3.78 18.45
C VAL A 442 5.74 -2.90 18.98
N LEU A 443 5.77 -1.60 18.70
CA LEU A 443 4.72 -0.67 19.15
C LEU A 443 3.40 -0.85 18.40
N THR A 444 3.44 -1.29 17.14
CA THR A 444 2.27 -1.43 16.27
C THR A 444 1.85 -2.87 16.06
N LEU A 445 2.36 -3.83 16.84
CA LEU A 445 2.02 -5.26 16.76
C LEU A 445 0.51 -5.55 16.77
N ARG A 446 -0.30 -4.67 17.36
CA ARG A 446 -1.77 -4.82 17.44
C ARG A 446 -2.54 -3.91 16.49
N LEU A 447 -1.86 -3.22 15.58
CA LEU A 447 -2.45 -2.28 14.65
C LEU A 447 -2.20 -2.78 13.22
N THR A 448 -3.21 -3.37 12.60
CA THR A 448 -3.20 -3.71 11.18
C THR A 448 -4.06 -2.71 10.41
N VAL A 449 -3.57 -2.24 9.26
CA VAL A 449 -4.30 -1.30 8.39
C VAL A 449 -5.00 -2.01 7.23
N TYR A 450 -4.40 -3.09 6.73
CA TYR A 450 -4.94 -3.90 5.65
C TYR A 450 -5.55 -5.19 6.22
N GLU A 451 -6.87 -5.34 6.08
CA GLU A 451 -7.58 -6.55 6.53
C GLU A 451 -7.18 -7.78 5.70
N GLY A 452 -6.73 -7.58 4.45
CA GLY A 452 -6.29 -8.66 3.58
C GLY A 452 -4.93 -9.26 3.93
N GLN A 453 -4.14 -8.59 4.78
CA GLN A 453 -2.83 -9.06 5.22
C GLN A 453 -3.02 -10.15 6.28
N ARG A 454 -2.62 -11.39 5.98
CA ARG A 454 -2.75 -12.53 6.91
C ARG A 454 -1.46 -12.79 7.67
N MET A 455 -1.60 -13.23 8.91
CA MET A 455 -0.48 -13.64 9.77
C MET A 455 -0.19 -15.14 9.70
N SER A 456 -1.00 -15.91 8.97
CA SER A 456 -0.76 -17.33 8.73
C SER A 456 -1.26 -17.72 7.32
N PRO A 457 -0.57 -18.64 6.62
CA PRO A 457 -1.09 -19.27 5.41
C PRO A 457 -2.34 -20.14 5.67
N ASP A 458 -2.55 -20.59 6.91
CA ASP A 458 -3.75 -21.33 7.30
C ASP A 458 -4.93 -20.35 7.44
N PRO A 459 -6.01 -20.48 6.65
CA PRO A 459 -7.19 -19.61 6.73
C PRO A 459 -7.89 -19.63 8.10
N THR A 460 -7.58 -20.58 8.98
CA THR A 460 -8.12 -20.69 10.34
C THR A 460 -7.13 -20.29 11.44
N GLY A 461 -5.87 -19.99 11.08
CA GLY A 461 -4.76 -19.77 12.00
C GLY A 461 -4.47 -18.32 12.36
N ASP A 462 -5.47 -17.43 12.42
CA ASP A 462 -5.24 -16.05 12.90
C ASP A 462 -4.94 -16.06 14.40
N GLU A 463 -3.65 -16.13 14.76
CA GLU A 463 -3.17 -16.19 16.15
C GLU A 463 -3.30 -14.85 16.91
N ILE A 464 -3.63 -13.76 16.22
CA ILE A 464 -3.85 -12.43 16.81
C ILE A 464 -5.13 -11.82 16.24
N GLY A 465 -6.18 -11.80 17.08
CA GLY A 465 -7.51 -11.31 16.71
C GLY A 465 -7.48 -9.92 16.06
N ALA A 466 -8.04 -9.83 14.86
CA ALA A 466 -8.24 -8.60 14.14
C ALA A 466 -9.11 -7.61 14.96
N TRP A 467 -8.88 -6.31 14.74
CA TRP A 467 -9.80 -5.26 15.18
C TRP A 467 -11.16 -5.47 14.51
N GLU A 468 -12.21 -5.76 15.29
CA GLU A 468 -13.57 -5.90 14.78
C GLU A 468 -14.10 -4.54 14.27
N PRO A 469 -14.43 -4.41 12.97
CA PRO A 469 -15.20 -3.26 12.51
C PRO A 469 -16.62 -3.38 13.07
N ALA A 470 -17.15 -2.27 13.59
CA ALA A 470 -18.54 -2.17 14.02
C ALA A 470 -19.47 -2.64 12.88
N THR A 471 -20.01 -3.85 13.02
CA THR A 471 -21.05 -4.38 12.16
C THR A 471 -22.29 -3.47 12.30
N GLU A 472 -22.92 -3.16 11.17
CA GLU A 472 -24.26 -2.57 11.20
C GLU A 472 -25.19 -3.49 12.02
N PRO A 473 -26.13 -2.94 12.80
CA PRO A 473 -27.03 -3.77 13.59
C PRO A 473 -27.89 -4.63 12.65
N ASN A 474 -27.62 -5.93 12.64
CA ASN A 474 -28.43 -6.91 11.94
C ASN A 474 -29.79 -7.01 12.66
N ALA A 475 -30.79 -6.29 12.14
CA ALA A 475 -32.13 -6.20 12.70
C ALA A 475 -32.98 -7.49 12.61
N ASN A 476 -32.38 -8.64 12.32
CA ASN A 476 -33.10 -9.92 12.15
C ASN A 476 -32.52 -11.09 12.97
N ALA A 477 -31.66 -10.84 13.96
CA ALA A 477 -31.10 -11.91 14.79
C ALA A 477 -31.92 -12.28 16.04
N ASP A 478 -33.01 -11.56 16.34
CA ASP A 478 -33.71 -11.64 17.64
C ASP A 478 -34.99 -12.51 17.65
N VAL A 479 -35.10 -13.53 16.79
CA VAL A 479 -36.28 -14.44 16.76
C VAL A 479 -35.91 -15.93 16.81
N ARG A 480 -34.68 -16.29 17.22
CA ARG A 480 -34.29 -17.72 17.36
C ARG A 480 -33.73 -18.14 18.72
N SER A 481 -33.84 -17.30 19.74
CA SER A 481 -33.41 -17.59 21.11
C SER A 481 -34.54 -17.95 22.09
N GLU A 482 -35.79 -18.02 21.64
CA GLU A 482 -36.94 -18.46 22.46
C GLU A 482 -37.59 -19.74 21.92
N GLN A 483 -36.83 -20.85 21.76
CA GLN A 483 -37.45 -22.17 21.62
C GLN A 483 -36.51 -23.35 21.87
N THR A 484 -35.74 -23.34 22.96
CA THR A 484 -35.20 -24.57 23.56
C THR A 484 -34.84 -24.28 25.01
N GLY A 485 -35.86 -24.33 25.86
CA GLY A 485 -35.76 -24.06 27.29
C GLY A 485 -36.82 -24.82 28.08
N SER A 486 -36.89 -26.14 27.92
CA SER A 486 -37.39 -27.06 28.95
C SER A 486 -37.15 -28.50 28.50
N LEU A 487 -36.26 -29.20 29.18
CA LEU A 487 -36.61 -30.37 29.99
C LEU A 487 -35.34 -30.99 30.56
N SER A 488 -35.41 -31.11 31.87
CA SER A 488 -34.44 -31.59 32.83
C SER A 488 -34.29 -33.11 32.79
N GLU A 489 -33.12 -33.53 33.27
CA GLU A 489 -32.92 -34.67 34.17
C GLU A 489 -33.05 -36.12 33.67
N THR A 490 -31.93 -36.83 33.85
CA THR A 490 -31.82 -38.20 34.40
C THR A 490 -32.36 -39.36 33.56
N SER A 491 -31.44 -40.22 33.12
CA SER A 491 -31.18 -41.51 33.79
C SER A 491 -30.80 -42.62 32.81
N LYS A 492 -29.85 -43.43 33.28
CA LYS A 492 -29.65 -44.86 32.99
C LYS A 492 -29.26 -45.26 31.56
N SER A 493 -27.94 -45.43 31.43
CA SER A 493 -27.35 -46.52 30.67
C SER A 493 -27.70 -47.88 31.30
N SER A 494 -28.31 -48.77 30.53
CA SER A 494 -28.22 -50.22 30.74
C SER A 494 -28.37 -50.94 29.39
N ASP A 495 -27.52 -51.96 29.26
CA ASP A 495 -27.62 -53.13 28.38
C ASP A 495 -27.16 -52.95 26.92
N GLN A 496 -25.92 -53.37 26.59
CA GLN A 496 -25.49 -54.75 26.26
C GLN A 496 -25.98 -55.21 24.88
N GLU A 497 -25.08 -55.28 23.87
CA GLU A 497 -24.51 -56.55 23.39
C GLU A 497 -23.56 -56.38 22.17
N ASN A 498 -22.30 -56.74 22.43
CA ASN A 498 -21.21 -57.37 21.65
C ASN A 498 -20.87 -57.08 20.15
N PRO A 499 -19.54 -57.05 19.82
CA PRO A 499 -18.94 -57.24 18.48
C PRO A 499 -18.45 -58.71 18.29
N PRO A 500 -17.58 -59.05 17.30
CA PRO A 500 -17.62 -58.92 15.84
C PRO A 500 -17.65 -60.30 15.12
N SER A 501 -17.83 -60.30 13.79
CA SER A 501 -17.28 -61.32 12.86
C SER A 501 -17.18 -60.75 11.45
#